data_AF-A0A5H5QPP5-F1
#
_entry.id   AF-A0A5H5QPP5-F1
#
_cell.length_a   1.000
_cell.length_b   1.000
_cell.length_c   1.000
_cell.angle_alpha   90.00
_cell.angle_beta   90.00
_cell.angle_gamma   90.00
#
_symmetry.space_group_name_H-M   'P 1'
#
loop_
_entity.id
_entity.type
_entity.pdbx_description
1 polymer ?
#
loop_
_entity_poly.entity_id
_entity_poly.type
_entity_poly.pdbx_seq_one_letter_code
_entity_poly.pdbx_strand_id
1 'polypeptide(L)' 'MDWVPCSERLPEDDDFVYIWPRPEFGVELHVGQYCECHPKGDGWYAQVYEQNYGIEWYPINVTHWMPIPKPPTT' A
#
# COMPACT_ATOMS: atom_id res chain seq x y z
N MET A 1 -17.00 -5.13 1.66
CA MET A 1 -15.71 -4.81 2.29
C MET A 1 -15.65 -3.30 2.36
N ASP A 2 -15.39 -2.78 3.55
CA ASP A 2 -15.36 -1.34 3.78
C ASP A 2 -13.90 -0.88 3.95
N TRP A 3 -13.67 0.39 3.62
CA TRP A 3 -12.37 1.03 3.78
C TRP A 3 -12.07 1.26 5.26
N VAL A 4 -10.89 0.83 5.73
CA VAL A 4 -10.43 0.99 7.12
C VAL A 4 -9.54 2.23 7.22
N PRO A 5 -9.83 3.19 8.11
CA PRO A 5 -8.96 4.33 8.35
C PRO A 5 -7.63 3.88 8.98
N CYS A 6 -6.50 4.38 8.46
CA CYS A 6 -5.18 4.05 9.02
C CYS A 6 -5.02 4.48 10.48
N SER A 7 -5.76 5.51 10.92
CA SER A 7 -5.79 5.96 12.31
C SER A 7 -6.49 4.98 13.26
N GLU A 8 -7.36 4.12 12.74
CA GLU A 8 -8.04 3.10 13.54
C GLU A 8 -7.18 1.84 13.65
N ARG A 9 -6.67 1.36 12.51
CA ARG A 9 -5.84 0.16 12.45
C ARG A 9 -5.02 0.13 11.15
N LEU A 10 -3.81 -0.40 11.26
CA LEU A 10 -2.93 -0.67 10.12
C LEU A 10 -3.06 -2.14 9.66
N PRO A 11 -2.72 -2.47 8.40
CA PRO A 11 -2.59 -3.86 7.97
C PRO A 11 -1.56 -4.63 8.78
N GLU A 12 -1.54 -5.95 8.64
CA GLU A 12 -0.42 -6.74 9.14
C GLU A 12 0.85 -6.39 8.34
N ASP A 13 2.01 -6.53 8.98
CA ASP A 13 3.30 -6.31 8.32
C ASP A 13 3.43 -7.25 7.11
N ASP A 14 3.95 -6.72 5.99
CA ASP A 14 4.12 -7.43 4.71
C ASP A 14 2.83 -7.71 3.91
N ASP A 15 1.63 -7.31 4.38
CA ASP A 15 0.38 -7.52 3.62
C ASP A 15 0.20 -6.56 2.44
N PHE A 16 -0.22 -7.11 1.30
CA PHE A 16 -0.66 -6.33 0.14
C PHE A 16 -2.14 -5.95 0.26
N VAL A 17 -2.42 -4.65 0.23
CA VAL A 17 -3.77 -4.09 0.40
C VAL A 17 -4.10 -3.07 -0.70
N TYR A 18 -5.39 -2.90 -0.97
CA TYR A 18 -5.85 -1.72 -1.69
C TYR A 18 -5.67 -0.48 -0.82
N ILE A 19 -5.23 0.62 -1.42
CA ILE A 19 -4.94 1.88 -0.73
C ILE A 19 -5.73 3.03 -1.33
N TRP A 20 -6.07 4.00 -0.46
CA TRP A 20 -6.55 5.32 -0.87
C TRP A 20 -5.49 6.37 -0.50
N PRO A 21 -4.55 6.66 -1.42
CA PRO A 21 -3.49 7.62 -1.18
C PRO A 21 -4.02 9.06 -1.25
N ARG A 22 -3.30 10.01 -0.65
CA ARG A 22 -3.56 11.43 -0.92
C ARG A 22 -3.18 11.79 -2.37
N PRO A 23 -3.90 12.74 -3.01
CA PRO A 23 -3.64 13.15 -4.40
C PRO A 23 -2.27 13.81 -4.63
N GLU A 24 -1.51 14.07 -3.57
CA GLU A 24 -0.15 14.62 -3.61
C GLU A 24 0.83 13.75 -4.40
N PHE A 25 0.49 12.47 -4.65
CA PHE A 25 1.39 11.51 -5.24
C PHE A 25 1.43 11.48 -6.78
N GLY A 26 0.58 12.26 -7.47
CA GLY A 26 0.66 12.50 -8.92
C GLY A 26 0.49 11.28 -9.83
N VAL A 27 0.34 10.07 -9.28
CA VAL A 27 0.08 8.80 -9.97
C VAL A 27 -1.12 8.11 -9.32
N GLU A 28 -1.99 7.51 -10.13
CA GLU A 28 -3.10 6.69 -9.66
C GLU A 28 -2.56 5.34 -9.18
N LEU A 29 -2.30 5.21 -7.87
CA LEU A 29 -1.88 3.95 -7.24
C LEU A 29 -3.02 3.36 -6.43
N HIS A 30 -3.25 2.07 -6.65
CA HIS A 30 -4.36 1.34 -6.05
C HIS A 30 -3.92 0.30 -5.03
N VAL A 31 -2.65 -0.14 -5.06
CA VAL A 31 -2.11 -1.19 -4.17
C VAL A 31 -0.86 -0.67 -3.48
N GLY A 32 -0.75 -0.95 -2.18
CA GLY A 32 0.42 -0.62 -1.37
C GLY A 32 0.65 -1.67 -0.28
N GLN A 33 1.81 -1.58 0.36
CA GLN A 33 2.23 -2.43 1.48
C GLN A 33 2.60 -1.54 2.67
N TYR A 34 2.22 -1.98 3.87
CA TYR A 34 2.69 -1.38 5.12
C TYR A 34 3.87 -2.20 5.64
N CYS A 35 4.96 -1.54 6.04
CA CYS A 35 6.12 -2.21 6.60
C CYS A 35 6.60 -1.54 7.89
N GLU A 36 6.69 -2.32 8.97
CA GLU A 36 7.15 -1.90 10.31
C GLU A 36 8.65 -2.12 10.53
N CYS A 37 9.36 -2.74 9.58
CA CYS A 37 10.77 -3.09 9.74
C CYS A 37 11.65 -2.78 8.51
N HIS A 38 11.18 -1.88 7.63
CA HIS A 38 11.92 -1.56 6.42
C HIS A 38 13.22 -0.77 6.72
N PRO A 39 14.34 -1.02 6.03
CA PRO A 39 15.60 -0.28 6.25
C PRO A 39 15.51 1.24 6.07
N LYS A 40 14.47 1.73 5.39
CA LYS A 40 14.18 3.17 5.18
C LYS A 40 13.24 3.77 6.24
N GLY A 41 12.78 2.97 7.21
CA GLY A 41 11.86 3.37 8.28
C GLY A 41 10.44 2.82 8.09
N ASP A 42 9.67 2.86 9.17
CA ASP A 42 8.31 2.34 9.22
C ASP A 42 7.37 3.20 8.39
N GLY A 43 6.53 2.58 7.57
CA GLY A 43 5.59 3.34 6.76
C GLY A 43 4.91 2.58 5.64
N TRP A 44 4.14 3.34 4.87
CA TRP A 44 3.48 2.85 3.67
C TRP A 44 4.38 3.01 2.47
N TYR A 45 4.50 1.94 1.70
CA TYR A 45 5.23 1.94 0.46
C TYR A 45 4.37 1.40 -0.68
N ALA A 46 4.45 2.05 -1.83
CA ALA A 46 3.93 1.52 -3.07
C ALA A 46 5.06 1.00 -3.95
N GLN A 47 4.78 -0.08 -4.66
CA GLN A 47 5.61 -0.56 -5.75
C GLN A 47 5.25 0.23 -6.99
N VAL A 48 6.17 1.07 -7.44
CA VAL A 48 6.06 1.75 -8.74
C VAL A 48 6.94 1.02 -9.75
N TYR A 49 6.34 0.70 -10.89
CA TYR A 49 7.10 0.25 -12.06
C TYR A 49 7.59 1.49 -12.79
N GLU A 50 8.84 1.86 -12.59
CA GLU A 50 9.47 2.81 -13.52
C GLU A 50 9.61 2.13 -14.88
N GLN A 51 9.29 2.89 -15.93
CA GLN A 51 9.32 2.59 -17.36
C GLN A 51 10.41 1.57 -17.80
N ASN A 52 10.18 0.28 -17.49
CA ASN A 52 10.94 -0.92 -17.86
C ASN A 52 12.09 -1.42 -16.95
N TYR A 53 12.40 -0.85 -15.78
CA TYR A 53 13.45 -1.42 -14.91
C TYR A 53 13.16 -1.28 -13.40
N GLY A 54 12.68 -2.37 -12.80
CA GLY A 54 12.69 -2.56 -11.35
C GLY A 54 11.40 -2.13 -10.63
N ILE A 55 11.29 -2.63 -9.40
CA ILE A 55 10.29 -2.22 -8.41
C ILE A 55 10.99 -1.19 -7.51
N GLU A 56 10.53 0.06 -7.52
CA GLU A 56 10.96 1.03 -6.53
C GLU A 56 9.94 1.14 -5.40
N TRP A 57 10.44 1.16 -4.16
CA TRP A 57 9.65 1.41 -2.96
C TRP A 57 9.61 2.90 -2.68
N TYR A 58 8.44 3.49 -2.89
CA TYR A 58 8.24 4.91 -2.69
C TYR A 58 7.35 5.16 -1.47
N PRO A 59 7.76 6.02 -0.53
CA PRO A 59 6.95 6.34 0.64
C PRO A 59 5.70 7.12 0.21
N ILE A 60 4.54 6.68 0.70
CA ILE A 60 3.24 7.29 0.38
C ILE A 60 2.47 7.61 1.65
N ASN A 61 1.60 8.62 1.56
CA ASN A 61 0.64 8.92 2.63
C ASN A 61 -0.71 8.26 2.29
N VAL A 62 -1.04 7.20 3.02
CA VAL A 62 -2.30 6.46 2.88
C VAL A 62 -3.27 6.89 3.97
N THR A 63 -4.54 7.13 3.58
CA THR A 63 -5.59 7.50 4.55
C THR A 63 -6.46 6.31 4.93
N HIS A 64 -6.79 5.48 3.94
CA HIS A 64 -7.62 4.30 4.11
C HIS A 64 -7.06 3.13 3.31
N TRP A 65 -7.34 1.93 3.78
CA TRP A 65 -6.95 0.70 3.10
C TRP A 65 -8.07 -0.33 3.13
N MET A 66 -7.96 -1.35 2.27
CA MET A 66 -8.91 -2.47 2.20
C MET A 66 -8.14 -3.74 1.82
N PRO A 67 -8.42 -4.90 2.46
CA PRO A 67 -7.76 -6.15 2.10
C PRO A 67 -8.04 -6.54 0.65
N ILE A 68 -7.04 -7.06 -0.05
CA ILE A 68 -7.23 -7.64 -1.38
C ILE A 68 -8.03 -8.96 -1.22
N PRO A 69 -9.12 -9.16 -1.99
CA PRO A 69 -9.85 -10.41 -1.97
C PRO A 69 -8.93 -11.60 -2.27
N LYS A 70 -9.06 -12.66 -1.47
CA LYS A 70 -8.36 -13.91 -1.74
C LYS A 70 -8.77 -14.45 -3.12
N PRO A 71 -7.85 -15.09 -3.86
CA PRO A 71 -8.18 -15.71 -5.13
C PRO A 71 -9.30 -16.75 -4.94
N PRO A 72 -10.18 -16.97 -5.94
CA PRO A 72 -11.21 -18.00 -5.87
C PRO A 72 -10.58 -19.38 -5.65
N THR A 73 -11.10 -20.15 -4.70
CA THR A 73 -10.77 -21.57 -4.56
C THR A 73 -11.63 -22.39 -5.52
N THR A 74 -10.99 -23.22 -6.34
CA THR A 74 -11.62 -24.21 -7.24
C THR A 74 -12.29 -25.34 -6.49
#